data_AF-A0A2V9Q491-F1
#
_entry.id   AF-A0A2V9Q491-F1
#
_cell.length_a   1.000
_cell.length_b   1.000
_cell.length_c   1.000
_cell.angle_alpha   90.00
_cell.angle_beta   90.00
_cell.angle_gamma   90.00
#
_symmetry.space_group_name_H-M   'P 1'
#
loop_
_entity.id
_entity.type
_entity.pdbx_description
1 polymer ?
#
loop_
_entity_poly.entity_id
_entity_poly.type
_entity_poly.pdbx_seq_one_letter_code
_entity_poly.pdbx_strand_id
1 'polypeptide(L)'
;MSFTPIPGRDAWGTIAGFVLQVDFTIIRWLNLEQSETLELESGEDIDIFREQLSADGIDETRLMEQIKRRSKTLTLRAPEALEAIVNFCETRQSNPQSRLSFRFVTTTTAGVEQGWQHEMSVISTWEAIRRGDFSEQERDTALEAIRSVLQTSHKARSSSTRSVETFARLHFLQ
;
A
#
# COMPACT_ATOMS: atom_id res chain seq x y z
N MET A 1 41.08 -22.52 -16.88
CA MET A 1 40.52 -21.18 -16.61
C MET A 1 39.30 -21.35 -15.75
N SER A 2 39.17 -20.60 -14.65
CA SER A 2 37.98 -20.61 -13.80
C SER A 2 36.91 -19.70 -14.38
N PHE A 3 35.67 -20.18 -14.45
CA PHE A 3 34.52 -19.37 -14.83
C PHE A 3 34.31 -18.22 -13.82
N THR A 4 34.02 -17.02 -14.30
CA THR A 4 33.66 -15.86 -13.47
C THR A 4 32.28 -15.37 -13.90
N PRO A 5 31.23 -15.54 -13.06
CA PRO A 5 29.91 -15.05 -13.39
C PRO A 5 29.86 -13.52 -13.39
N ILE A 6 28.96 -12.96 -14.18
CA ILE A 6 28.64 -11.52 -14.12
C ILE A 6 27.75 -11.28 -12.89
N PRO A 7 28.14 -10.40 -11.95
CA PRO A 7 27.35 -10.12 -10.77
C PRO A 7 25.93 -9.63 -11.11
N GLY A 8 24.94 -10.02 -10.30
CA GLY A 8 23.56 -9.52 -10.40
C GLY A 8 22.74 -10.04 -11.58
N ARG A 9 23.20 -11.10 -12.26
CA ARG A 9 22.44 -11.78 -13.33
C ARG A 9 21.68 -13.03 -12.88
N ASP A 10 21.78 -13.40 -11.61
CA ASP A 10 21.00 -14.51 -11.08
C ASP A 10 19.53 -14.10 -10.86
N ALA A 11 18.65 -15.10 -10.75
CA ALA A 11 17.23 -14.88 -10.51
C ALA A 11 16.90 -14.73 -9.01
N TRP A 12 17.91 -14.53 -8.15
CA TRP A 12 17.74 -14.57 -6.70
C TRP A 12 16.69 -13.57 -6.20
N GLY A 13 16.73 -12.34 -6.71
CA GLY A 13 15.79 -11.29 -6.30
C GLY A 13 14.33 -11.67 -6.55
N THR A 14 14.04 -12.23 -7.73
CA THR A 14 12.71 -12.69 -8.13
C THR A 14 12.27 -13.90 -7.31
N ILE A 15 13.13 -14.91 -7.17
CA ILE A 15 12.84 -16.12 -6.39
C ILE A 15 12.55 -15.75 -4.93
N ALA A 16 13.37 -14.87 -4.34
CA ALA A 16 13.16 -14.41 -2.96
C ALA A 16 11.87 -13.59 -2.79
N GLY A 17 11.41 -12.91 -3.85
CA GLY A 17 10.10 -12.25 -3.86
C GLY A 17 8.94 -13.25 -3.78
N PHE A 18 8.98 -14.30 -4.60
CA PHE A 18 7.96 -15.35 -4.58
C PHE A 18 7.95 -16.13 -3.26
N VAL A 19 9.12 -16.46 -2.70
CA VAL A 19 9.20 -17.11 -1.39
C VAL A 19 8.53 -16.24 -0.32
N LEU A 20 8.81 -14.93 -0.31
CA LEU A 20 8.20 -14.01 0.64
C LEU A 20 6.67 -13.99 0.50
N GLN A 21 6.15 -13.93 -0.73
CA GLN A 21 4.71 -13.94 -0.97
C GLN A 21 4.08 -15.24 -0.44
N VAL A 22 4.67 -16.40 -0.75
CA VAL A 22 4.21 -17.72 -0.25
C VAL A 22 4.21 -17.76 1.28
N ASP A 23 5.27 -17.28 1.92
CA ASP A 23 5.36 -17.24 3.38
C ASP A 23 4.22 -16.40 3.98
N PHE A 24 3.97 -15.21 3.43
CA PHE A 24 2.86 -14.36 3.87
C PHE A 24 1.49 -14.98 3.59
N THR A 25 1.30 -15.63 2.43
CA THR A 25 0.07 -16.37 2.11
C THR A 25 -0.22 -17.44 3.15
N ILE A 26 0.78 -18.25 3.52
CA ILE A 26 0.63 -19.29 4.55
C ILE A 26 0.28 -18.65 5.90
N ILE A 27 0.98 -17.57 6.28
CA ILE A 27 0.68 -16.86 7.53
C ILE A 27 -0.75 -16.32 7.53
N ARG A 28 -1.24 -15.71 6.44
CA ARG A 28 -2.63 -15.23 6.35
C ARG A 28 -3.63 -16.36 6.43
N TRP A 29 -3.38 -17.45 5.72
CA TRP A 29 -4.25 -18.61 5.74
C TRP A 29 -4.38 -19.22 7.15
N LEU A 30 -3.28 -19.36 7.88
CA LEU A 30 -3.29 -19.90 9.24
C LEU A 30 -3.99 -19.00 10.25
N ASN A 31 -4.15 -17.71 9.96
CA ASN A 31 -4.81 -16.72 10.82
C ASN A 31 -6.19 -16.29 10.30
N LEU A 32 -6.72 -16.98 9.29
CA LEU A 32 -8.01 -16.66 8.69
C LEU A 32 -9.15 -16.93 9.68
N GLU A 33 -10.04 -15.96 9.87
CA GLU A 33 -11.23 -16.18 10.70
C GLU A 33 -12.25 -17.08 9.97
N GLN A 34 -13.15 -17.72 10.74
CA GLN A 34 -14.14 -18.67 10.20
C GLN A 34 -15.07 -18.08 9.12
N SER A 35 -15.29 -16.76 9.16
CA SER A 35 -16.12 -16.01 8.21
C SER A 35 -15.33 -15.37 7.07
N GLU A 36 -14.02 -15.56 7.03
CA GLU A 36 -13.15 -14.94 6.03
C GLU A 36 -12.77 -15.94 4.95
N THR A 37 -12.53 -15.40 3.76
CA THR A 37 -12.00 -16.13 2.61
C THR A 37 -10.71 -15.48 2.15
N LEU A 38 -9.73 -16.32 1.84
CA LEU A 38 -8.45 -15.91 1.27
C LEU A 38 -8.50 -16.08 -0.25
N GLU A 39 -8.30 -14.99 -0.98
CA GLU A 39 -8.10 -14.97 -2.43
C GLU A 39 -6.66 -14.56 -2.75
N LEU A 40 -6.10 -15.10 -3.82
CA LEU A 40 -4.75 -14.78 -4.28
C LEU A 40 -4.84 -14.25 -5.72
N GLU A 41 -4.06 -13.22 -6.04
CA GLU A 41 -3.99 -12.62 -7.39
C GLU A 41 -5.36 -12.13 -7.90
N SER A 42 -6.22 -11.63 -6.99
CA SER A 42 -7.57 -11.13 -7.30
C SER A 42 -7.56 -9.61 -7.36
N GLY A 43 -7.59 -8.93 -6.21
CA GLY A 43 -7.32 -7.50 -6.10
C GLY A 43 -5.82 -7.21 -6.09
N GLU A 44 -5.08 -7.81 -5.16
CA GLU A 44 -3.63 -7.73 -5.05
C GLU A 44 -3.00 -9.12 -4.84
N ASP A 45 -1.71 -9.17 -4.45
CA ASP A 45 -0.96 -10.41 -4.23
C ASP A 45 -1.68 -11.35 -3.23
N ILE A 46 -2.33 -10.79 -2.19
CA ILE A 46 -3.12 -11.51 -1.19
C ILE A 46 -4.34 -10.69 -0.78
N ASP A 47 -5.53 -11.27 -0.85
CA ASP A 47 -6.77 -10.65 -0.41
C ASP A 47 -7.45 -11.46 0.70
N ILE A 48 -7.89 -10.79 1.75
CA ILE A 48 -8.77 -11.37 2.77
C ILE A 48 -10.10 -10.64 2.69
N PHE A 49 -11.18 -11.36 2.43
CA PHE A 49 -12.51 -10.76 2.40
C PHE A 49 -13.52 -11.54 3.24
N ARG A 50 -14.61 -10.85 3.56
CA ARG A 50 -15.74 -11.37 4.31
C ARG A 50 -17.00 -10.78 3.73
N GLU A 51 -17.99 -11.62 3.53
CA GLU A 51 -19.33 -11.23 3.14
C GLU A 51 -20.29 -11.39 4.32
N GLN A 52 -21.15 -10.39 4.52
CA GLN A 52 -22.23 -10.44 5.49
C GLN A 52 -23.54 -10.05 4.83
N LEU A 53 -24.63 -10.72 5.21
CA LEU A 53 -25.97 -10.30 4.81
C LEU A 53 -26.37 -9.07 5.64
N SER A 54 -26.68 -7.98 4.95
CA SER A 54 -27.22 -6.75 5.52
C SER A 54 -28.65 -6.49 5.00
N ALA A 55 -29.34 -5.52 5.60
CA ALA A 55 -30.67 -5.12 5.15
C ALA A 55 -30.70 -4.62 3.69
N ASP A 56 -29.58 -4.09 3.20
CA ASP A 56 -29.43 -3.48 1.88
C ASP A 56 -28.73 -4.39 0.85
N GLY A 57 -28.43 -5.64 1.22
CA GLY A 57 -27.74 -6.62 0.37
C GLY A 57 -26.49 -7.22 1.02
N ILE A 58 -25.57 -7.71 0.20
CA ILE A 58 -24.29 -8.25 0.68
C ILE A 58 -23.35 -7.08 1.01
N ASP A 59 -22.90 -7.02 2.27
CA ASP A 59 -21.87 -6.11 2.76
C ASP A 59 -20.53 -6.86 2.70
N GLU A 60 -19.68 -6.49 1.73
CA GLU A 60 -18.36 -7.07 1.55
C GLU A 60 -17.30 -6.15 2.18
N THR A 61 -16.49 -6.71 3.08
CA THR A 61 -15.25 -6.09 3.53
C THR A 61 -14.07 -6.83 2.93
N ARG A 62 -13.15 -6.11 2.29
CA ARG A 62 -11.96 -6.70 1.65
C ARG A 62 -10.69 -5.94 2.04
N LEU A 63 -9.71 -6.67 2.55
CA LEU A 63 -8.34 -6.23 2.77
C LEU A 63 -7.47 -6.77 1.63
N MET A 64 -6.91 -5.88 0.83
CA MET A 64 -5.98 -6.22 -0.25
C MET A 64 -4.55 -5.93 0.21
N GLU A 65 -3.67 -6.91 0.08
CA GLU A 65 -2.27 -6.82 0.49
C GLU A 65 -1.33 -7.00 -0.70
N GLN A 66 -0.42 -6.04 -0.87
CA GLN A 66 0.66 -6.13 -1.84
C GLN A 66 1.97 -6.44 -1.12
N ILE A 67 2.65 -7.52 -1.51
CA ILE A 67 3.86 -8.03 -0.86
C ILE A 67 5.08 -7.70 -1.72
N LYS A 68 5.97 -6.84 -1.23
CA LYS A 68 7.19 -6.44 -1.94
C LYS A 68 8.44 -6.65 -1.11
N ARG A 69 9.32 -7.53 -1.56
CA ARG A 69 10.69 -7.62 -1.04
C ARG A 69 11.52 -6.44 -1.54
N ARG A 70 12.13 -5.67 -0.65
CA ARG A 70 13.02 -4.55 -1.01
C ARG A 70 14.29 -4.54 -0.16
N SER A 71 15.38 -4.11 -0.79
CA SER A 71 16.69 -3.92 -0.14
C SER A 71 16.99 -2.44 0.17
N LYS A 72 16.20 -1.51 -0.37
CA LYS A 72 16.32 -0.07 -0.15
C LYS A 72 15.10 0.44 0.61
N THR A 73 15.30 1.50 1.38
CA THR A 73 14.22 2.21 2.09
C THR A 73 13.09 2.61 1.14
N LEU A 74 11.86 2.57 1.65
CA LEU A 74 10.65 2.94 0.92
C LEU A 74 10.24 4.38 1.29
N THR A 75 9.94 5.20 0.30
CA THR A 75 9.34 6.53 0.49
C THR A 75 8.02 6.58 -0.25
N LEU A 76 7.11 7.49 0.10
CA LEU A 76 5.87 7.68 -0.68
C LEU A 76 6.11 8.22 -2.08
N ARG A 77 7.31 8.77 -2.35
CA ARG A 77 7.72 9.18 -3.70
C ARG A 77 8.21 8.02 -4.56
N ALA A 78 8.43 6.86 -3.95
CA ALA A 78 8.91 5.69 -4.68
C ALA A 78 7.88 5.29 -5.74
N PRO A 79 8.33 4.95 -6.96
CA PRO A 79 7.44 4.55 -8.04
C PRO A 79 6.37 3.55 -7.66
N GLU A 80 6.78 2.48 -6.98
CA GLU A 80 5.95 1.38 -6.53
C GLU A 80 4.95 1.79 -5.44
N ALA A 81 5.29 2.75 -4.58
CA ALA A 81 4.38 3.25 -3.55
C ALA A 81 3.27 4.10 -4.18
N LEU A 82 3.63 4.95 -5.15
CA LEU A 82 2.65 5.75 -5.90
C LEU A 82 1.73 4.88 -6.75
N GLU A 83 2.28 3.86 -7.41
CA GLU A 83 1.52 2.89 -8.19
C GLU A 83 0.51 2.14 -7.31
N ALA A 84 0.93 1.65 -6.14
CA ALA A 84 0.05 1.01 -5.17
C ALA A 84 -1.11 1.93 -4.73
N ILE A 85 -0.83 3.20 -4.43
CA ILE A 85 -1.87 4.18 -4.05
C ILE A 85 -2.85 4.42 -5.21
N VAL A 86 -2.33 4.57 -6.43
CA VAL A 86 -3.15 4.79 -7.63
C VAL A 86 -4.06 3.60 -7.88
N ASN A 87 -3.52 2.39 -7.88
CA ASN A 87 -4.27 1.16 -8.11
C ASN A 87 -5.38 1.01 -7.07
N PHE A 88 -5.08 1.24 -5.79
CA PHE A 88 -6.10 1.22 -4.74
C PHE A 88 -7.23 2.22 -4.99
N CYS A 89 -6.91 3.44 -5.41
CA CYS A 89 -7.91 4.46 -5.75
C CYS A 89 -8.80 4.04 -6.93
N GLU A 90 -8.23 3.39 -7.93
CA GLU A 90 -8.96 2.89 -9.10
C GLU A 90 -9.86 1.70 -8.72
N THR A 91 -9.35 0.76 -7.93
CA THR A 91 -10.13 -0.38 -7.41
C THR A 91 -11.31 0.10 -6.57
N ARG A 92 -11.10 1.09 -5.69
CA ARG A 92 -12.18 1.67 -4.89
C ARG A 92 -13.25 2.38 -5.72
N GLN A 93 -12.86 3.05 -6.81
CA GLN A 93 -13.83 3.69 -7.72
C GLN A 93 -14.68 2.65 -8.46
N SER A 94 -14.08 1.53 -8.86
CA SER A 94 -14.78 0.44 -9.56
C SER A 94 -15.67 -0.40 -8.63
N ASN A 95 -15.43 -0.36 -7.31
CA ASN A 95 -16.16 -1.17 -6.33
C ASN A 95 -16.79 -0.29 -5.22
N PRO A 96 -17.77 0.59 -5.57
CA PRO A 96 -18.32 1.57 -4.63
C PRO A 96 -19.14 0.96 -3.48
N GLN A 97 -19.57 -0.30 -3.60
CA GLN A 97 -20.38 -1.01 -2.60
C GLN A 97 -19.53 -1.80 -1.61
N SER A 98 -18.29 -2.13 -1.94
CA SER A 98 -17.39 -2.91 -1.08
C SER A 98 -16.58 -1.99 -0.17
N ARG A 99 -16.40 -2.40 1.09
CA ARG A 99 -15.53 -1.71 2.06
C ARG A 99 -14.10 -2.20 1.88
N LEU A 100 -13.34 -1.46 1.07
CA LEU A 100 -11.96 -1.81 0.74
C LEU A 100 -10.95 -1.19 1.71
N SER A 101 -9.96 -1.98 2.10
CA SER A 101 -8.73 -1.57 2.77
C SER A 101 -7.53 -2.08 1.99
N PHE A 102 -6.41 -1.35 2.07
CA PHE A 102 -5.17 -1.74 1.40
C PHE A 102 -4.00 -1.76 2.39
N ARG A 103 -3.09 -2.72 2.21
CA ARG A 103 -1.85 -2.81 2.98
C ARG A 103 -0.66 -3.11 2.08
N PHE A 104 0.36 -2.26 2.16
CA PHE A 104 1.65 -2.51 1.52
C PHE A 104 2.59 -3.21 2.52
N VAL A 105 2.95 -4.46 2.24
CA VAL A 105 3.80 -5.28 3.11
C VAL A 105 5.19 -5.36 2.50
N THR A 106 6.23 -4.99 3.26
CA THR A 106 7.60 -5.01 2.76
C THR A 106 8.63 -5.35 3.83
N THR A 107 9.79 -5.83 3.38
CA THR A 107 10.95 -6.17 4.24
C THR A 107 11.86 -4.98 4.54
N THR A 108 11.56 -3.80 3.98
CA THR A 108 12.36 -2.59 4.19
C THR A 108 11.73 -1.66 5.21
N THR A 109 12.53 -0.73 5.71
CA THR A 109 12.08 0.39 6.53
C THR A 109 11.63 1.57 5.67
N ALA A 110 10.86 2.48 6.29
CA ALA A 110 10.55 3.77 5.73
C ALA A 110 11.82 4.65 5.62
N GLY A 111 11.98 5.31 4.48
CA GLY A 111 13.00 6.34 4.24
C GLY A 111 12.40 7.73 4.37
N VAL A 112 13.26 8.75 4.47
CA VAL A 112 12.85 10.15 4.57
C VAL A 112 12.82 10.79 3.18
N GLU A 113 11.70 11.43 2.85
CA GLU A 113 11.50 12.15 1.60
C GLU A 113 12.39 13.40 1.50
N GLN A 114 12.96 13.64 0.32
CA GLN A 114 13.76 14.85 0.10
C GLN A 114 12.90 16.11 0.31
N GLY A 115 13.39 17.01 1.17
CA GLY A 115 12.70 18.27 1.49
C GLY A 115 11.62 18.12 2.57
N TRP A 116 11.41 16.93 3.12
CA TRP A 116 10.57 16.71 4.29
C TRP A 116 11.24 17.25 5.56
N GLN A 117 10.53 18.07 6.33
CA GLN A 117 11.09 18.81 7.48
C GLN A 117 10.58 18.30 8.84
N HIS A 118 9.82 17.20 8.87
CA HIS A 118 9.34 16.62 10.12
C HIS A 118 10.28 15.51 10.60
N GLU A 119 10.26 15.23 11.91
CA GLU A 119 11.13 14.24 12.56
C GLU A 119 10.89 12.81 12.05
N MET A 120 9.63 12.41 11.92
CA MET A 120 9.25 11.13 11.33
C MET A 120 9.26 11.20 9.82
N SER A 121 9.58 10.11 9.12
CA SER A 121 9.35 10.02 7.67
C SER A 121 7.88 10.20 7.30
N VAL A 122 7.56 10.46 6.02
CA VAL A 122 6.15 10.62 5.61
C VAL A 122 5.36 9.32 5.83
N ILE A 123 5.92 8.15 5.52
CA ILE A 123 5.27 6.85 5.80
C ILE A 123 5.09 6.65 7.31
N SER A 124 6.11 6.95 8.13
CA SER A 124 6.00 6.84 9.59
C SER A 124 4.95 7.79 10.16
N THR A 125 4.82 8.98 9.58
CA THR A 125 3.80 9.98 9.94
C THR A 125 2.40 9.46 9.59
N TRP A 126 2.21 8.88 8.39
CA TRP A 126 0.97 8.22 8.00
C TRP A 126 0.60 7.11 8.99
N GLU A 127 1.53 6.20 9.29
CA GLU A 127 1.28 5.10 10.22
C GLU A 127 0.92 5.59 11.64
N ALA A 128 1.54 6.66 12.11
CA ALA A 128 1.21 7.26 13.39
C ALA A 128 -0.21 7.88 13.41
N ILE A 129 -0.64 8.51 12.31
CA ILE A 129 -2.03 8.95 12.13
C ILE A 129 -3.00 7.77 12.18
N ARG A 130 -2.68 6.68 11.46
CA ARG A 130 -3.51 5.46 11.43
C ARG A 130 -3.66 4.81 12.81
N ARG A 131 -2.63 4.91 13.67
CA ARG A 131 -2.66 4.39 15.05
C ARG A 131 -3.37 5.32 16.05
N GLY A 132 -3.69 6.55 15.65
CA GLY A 132 -4.27 7.56 16.54
C GLY A 132 -3.24 8.21 17.46
N ASP A 133 -1.97 8.25 17.07
CA ASP A 133 -0.88 8.84 17.87
C ASP A 133 -0.89 10.39 17.86
N PHE A 134 -1.79 11.00 17.09
CA PHE A 134 -1.91 12.45 16.90
C PHE A 134 -3.20 12.97 17.53
N SER A 135 -3.14 14.17 18.13
CA SER A 135 -4.38 14.92 18.42
C SER A 135 -5.09 15.33 17.12
N GLU A 136 -6.36 15.71 17.21
CA GLU A 136 -7.17 16.09 16.05
C GLU A 136 -6.52 17.21 15.22
N GLN A 137 -5.97 18.24 15.86
CA GLN A 137 -5.36 19.37 15.18
C GLN A 137 -4.00 19.03 14.55
N GLU A 138 -3.20 18.21 15.22
CA GLU A 138 -1.93 17.74 14.67
C GLU A 138 -2.16 16.78 13.50
N ARG A 139 -3.24 15.97 13.56
CA ARG A 139 -3.64 15.06 12.49
C ARG A 139 -3.90 15.84 11.21
N ASP A 140 -4.75 16.87 11.24
CA ASP A 140 -5.11 17.62 10.04
C ASP A 140 -3.88 18.29 9.40
N THR A 141 -2.99 18.85 10.22
CA THR A 141 -1.71 19.42 9.77
C THR A 141 -0.82 18.37 9.11
N ALA A 142 -0.68 17.19 9.73
CA ALA A 142 0.14 16.11 9.19
C ALA A 142 -0.43 15.56 7.87
N LEU A 143 -1.76 15.49 7.75
CA LEU A 143 -2.44 15.08 6.52
C LEU A 143 -2.23 16.06 5.37
N GLU A 144 -2.30 17.36 5.64
CA GLU A 144 -1.97 18.40 4.65
C GLU A 144 -0.52 18.28 4.16
N ALA A 145 0.41 18.01 5.07
CA ALA A 145 1.82 17.80 4.71
C ALA A 145 2.02 16.55 3.83
N ILE A 146 1.39 15.42 4.16
CA ILE A 146 1.43 14.20 3.34
C ILE A 146 0.82 14.47 1.94
N ARG A 147 -0.31 15.17 1.87
CA ARG A 147 -0.95 15.54 0.59
C ARG A 147 -0.01 16.36 -0.30
N SER A 148 0.69 17.33 0.28
CA SER A 148 1.66 18.16 -0.45
C SER A 148 2.78 17.31 -1.07
N VAL A 149 3.28 16.31 -0.33
CA VAL A 149 4.28 15.35 -0.85
C VAL A 149 3.72 14.56 -2.03
N LEU A 150 2.49 14.06 -1.94
CA LEU A 150 1.88 13.27 -3.02
C LEU A 150 1.61 14.12 -4.28
N GLN A 151 1.12 15.35 -4.12
CA GLN A 151 0.86 16.28 -5.22
C GLN A 151 2.15 16.66 -5.98
N THR A 152 3.23 16.94 -5.25
CA THR A 152 4.52 17.28 -5.85
C THR A 152 5.18 16.10 -6.55
N SER A 153 4.95 14.89 -6.04
CA SER A 153 5.47 13.64 -6.65
C SER A 153 4.76 13.30 -7.96
N HIS A 154 3.47 13.60 -8.07
CA HIS A 154 2.68 13.42 -9.29
C HIS A 154 3.05 14.43 -10.39
N LYS A 155 3.29 15.70 -10.05
CA LYS A 155 3.67 16.74 -11.02
C LYS A 155 4.97 16.41 -11.76
N ALA A 156 5.86 15.61 -11.17
CA ALA A 156 7.10 15.15 -11.79
C ALA A 156 6.92 13.97 -12.78
N ARG A 157 5.74 13.32 -12.80
CA ARG A 157 5.45 12.11 -13.58
C ARG A 157 4.18 12.30 -14.42
N SER A 158 4.19 13.23 -15.36
CA SER A 158 3.09 13.36 -16.32
C SER A 158 3.05 12.16 -17.27
N SER A 159 2.21 11.16 -16.99
CA SER A 159 1.58 10.25 -17.99
C SER A 159 0.66 9.19 -17.33
N SER A 160 -0.29 9.59 -16.47
CA SER A 160 -1.56 8.87 -16.30
C SER A 160 -2.53 9.78 -15.54
N THR A 161 -3.52 10.31 -16.25
CA THR A 161 -4.13 11.63 -15.94
C THR A 161 -5.51 11.54 -15.29
N ARG A 162 -5.77 10.66 -14.30
CA ARG A 162 -7.12 10.68 -13.66
C ARG A 162 -7.26 10.22 -12.20
N SER A 163 -6.32 9.46 -11.64
CA SER A 163 -6.54 8.79 -10.33
C SER A 163 -5.99 9.55 -9.10
N VAL A 164 -4.94 10.39 -9.23
CA VAL A 164 -4.32 11.06 -8.06
C VAL A 164 -4.98 12.40 -7.66
N GLU A 165 -5.50 13.18 -8.61
CA GLU A 165 -6.28 14.39 -8.27
C GLU A 165 -7.57 14.03 -7.50
N THR A 166 -8.14 12.87 -7.82
CA THR A 166 -9.25 12.21 -7.13
C THR A 166 -8.86 11.89 -5.68
N PHE A 167 -7.65 11.36 -5.44
CA PHE A 167 -7.12 11.10 -4.09
C PHE A 167 -6.97 12.38 -3.23
N ALA A 168 -6.43 13.46 -3.79
CA ALA A 168 -6.27 14.72 -3.06
C ALA A 168 -7.61 15.34 -2.64
N ARG A 169 -8.69 15.07 -3.39
CA ARG A 169 -10.04 15.58 -3.12
C ARG A 169 -10.91 14.68 -2.24
N LEU A 170 -10.72 13.36 -2.23
CA LEU A 170 -11.75 12.44 -1.70
C LEU A 170 -11.50 11.80 -0.33
N HIS A 171 -10.29 11.83 0.27
CA HIS A 171 -10.00 10.93 1.41
C HIS A 171 -9.59 11.55 2.75
N PHE A 172 -9.92 12.82 3.01
CA PHE A 172 -10.00 13.28 4.43
C PHE A 172 -11.26 14.10 4.74
N LEU A 173 -12.34 13.81 4.01
CA LEU A 173 -13.69 14.13 4.47
C LEU A 173 -14.42 12.80 4.63
N GLN A 174 -14.14 12.13 5.74
CA GLN A 174 -15.06 11.30 6.51
C GLN A 174 -14.40 10.96 7.84
#